data_AF-A0A3P7L8L0-F1
#
_entry.id   AF-A0A3P7L8L0-F1
#
_cell.length_a   1.000
_cell.length_b   1.000
_cell.length_c   1.000
_cell.angle_alpha   90.00
_cell.angle_beta   90.00
_cell.angle_gamma   90.00
#
_symmetry.space_group_name_H-M   'P 1'
#
loop_
_entity.id
_entity.type
_entity.pdbx_description
1 polymer ?
#
loop_
_entity_poly.entity_id
_entity_poly.type
_entity_poly.pdbx_seq_one_letter_code
_entity_poly.pdbx_strand_id
1 'polypeptide(L)'
;MSSSKRNSLVSKITEEFKRLEKLFTDIRSSIASLESLRRRAEKAENPIEKDPALLNYVNLTTVNRVVASFSLSIANSVEKLSDEVSQLFTETASLLKLLDSLTEELQEACHNQIQNFLVFNELIIAVNEVREILIQEMDLTCYSACLHISPTLVPPVAPAFHLASSYLSERSITFSLWREEVAPMFSVCKM
;
A
#
# COMPACT_ATOMS: atom_id res chain seq x y z
N MET A 1 -17.18 26.58 -18.11
CA MET A 1 -15.80 26.65 -17.57
C MET A 1 -15.05 25.40 -17.98
N SER A 2 -13.76 25.50 -18.29
CA SER A 2 -13.12 24.68 -19.32
C SER A 2 -12.86 23.23 -18.88
N SER A 3 -13.20 22.30 -19.78
CA SER A 3 -12.82 20.88 -19.74
C SER A 3 -11.34 20.64 -19.38
N SER A 4 -10.46 21.64 -19.57
CA SER A 4 -9.04 21.60 -19.20
C SER A 4 -8.75 21.42 -17.71
N LYS A 5 -9.53 22.02 -16.78
CA LYS A 5 -9.26 21.90 -15.32
C LYS A 5 -9.58 20.48 -14.83
N ARG A 6 -10.74 19.96 -15.20
CA ARG A 6 -11.18 18.59 -14.91
C ARG A 6 -10.23 17.55 -15.51
N ASN A 7 -9.88 17.69 -16.80
CA ASN A 7 -8.97 16.76 -17.47
C ASN A 7 -7.57 16.78 -16.82
N SER A 8 -7.11 17.96 -16.36
CA SER A 8 -5.88 18.06 -15.57
C SER A 8 -6.00 17.34 -14.23
N LEU A 9 -7.13 17.46 -13.53
CA LEU A 9 -7.35 16.80 -12.24
C LEU A 9 -7.42 15.27 -12.39
N VAL A 10 -8.19 14.76 -13.34
CA VAL A 10 -8.27 13.32 -13.66
C VAL A 10 -6.90 12.76 -14.03
N SER A 11 -6.11 13.48 -14.83
CA SER A 11 -4.75 13.09 -15.17
C SER A 11 -3.83 13.06 -13.94
N LYS A 12 -3.91 14.07 -13.05
CA LYS A 12 -3.12 14.09 -11.81
C LYS A 12 -3.47 12.93 -10.89
N ILE A 13 -4.76 12.66 -10.70
CA ILE A 13 -5.25 11.52 -9.91
C ILE A 13 -4.72 10.21 -10.48
N THR A 14 -4.78 10.05 -11.81
CA THR A 14 -4.26 8.86 -12.49
C THR A 14 -2.76 8.67 -12.27
N GLU A 15 -1.96 9.74 -12.29
CA GLU A 15 -0.53 9.67 -12.02
C GLU A 15 -0.23 9.39 -10.53
N GLU A 16 -1.00 9.94 -9.59
CA GLU A 16 -0.87 9.59 -8.17
C GLU A 16 -1.21 8.12 -7.92
N PHE A 17 -2.25 7.58 -8.55
CA PHE A 17 -2.55 6.15 -8.43
C PHE A 17 -1.42 5.25 -8.95
N LYS A 18 -0.75 5.63 -10.05
CA LYS A 18 0.42 4.88 -10.54
C LYS A 18 1.59 4.90 -9.55
N ARG A 19 1.83 6.04 -8.90
CA ARG A 19 2.84 6.14 -7.83
C ARG A 19 2.49 5.22 -6.67
N LEU A 20 1.23 5.27 -6.24
CA LEU A 20 0.72 4.44 -5.15
C LEU A 20 0.81 2.94 -5.47
N GLU A 21 0.47 2.52 -6.69
CA GLU A 21 0.60 1.13 -7.14
C GLU A 21 2.05 0.63 -7.08
N LYS A 22 3.00 1.48 -7.49
CA LYS A 22 4.43 1.18 -7.36
C LYS A 22 4.81 1.04 -5.89
N LEU A 23 4.35 1.94 -5.03
CA LEU A 23 4.65 1.91 -3.61
C LEU A 23 4.10 0.67 -2.91
N PHE A 24 2.88 0.24 -3.25
CA PHE A 24 2.33 -1.04 -2.79
C PHE A 24 3.21 -2.22 -3.20
N THR A 25 3.74 -2.20 -4.43
CA THR A 25 4.66 -3.23 -4.92
C THR A 25 5.98 -3.22 -4.15
N ASP A 26 6.54 -2.04 -3.89
CA ASP A 26 7.79 -1.86 -3.15
C ASP A 26 7.66 -2.37 -1.71
N ILE A 27 6.56 -2.02 -1.00
CA ILE A 27 6.25 -2.50 0.36
C ILE A 27 6.21 -4.03 0.41
N ARG A 28 5.53 -4.66 -0.55
CA ARG A 28 5.43 -6.13 -0.61
C ARG A 28 6.77 -6.79 -0.82
N SER A 29 7.60 -6.22 -1.69
CA SER A 29 8.96 -6.69 -1.94
C SER A 29 9.83 -6.58 -0.68
N SER A 30 9.71 -5.46 0.04
CA SER A 30 10.38 -5.23 1.32
C SER A 30 9.94 -6.22 2.39
N ILE A 31 8.63 -6.51 2.50
CA ILE A 31 8.08 -7.54 3.39
C ILE A 31 8.69 -8.91 3.07
N ALA A 32 8.61 -9.36 1.82
CA ALA A 32 9.14 -10.67 1.42
C ALA A 32 10.65 -10.80 1.69
N SER A 33 11.40 -9.71 1.48
CA SER A 33 12.83 -9.62 1.75
C SER A 33 13.11 -9.74 3.25
N LEU A 34 12.34 -9.03 4.09
CA LEU A 34 12.46 -9.07 5.55
C LEU A 34 12.14 -10.46 6.12
N GLU A 35 11.08 -11.11 5.63
CA GLU A 35 10.73 -12.48 6.01
C GLU A 35 11.84 -13.48 5.65
N SER A 36 12.43 -13.33 4.47
CA SER A 36 13.57 -14.14 4.04
C SER A 36 14.79 -13.93 4.94
N LEU A 37 15.12 -12.67 5.28
CA LEU A 37 16.22 -12.35 6.19
C LEU A 37 16.00 -12.97 7.58
N ARG A 38 14.80 -12.88 8.14
CA ARG A 38 14.47 -13.49 9.43
C ARG A 38 14.59 -15.00 9.41
N ARG A 39 14.07 -15.67 8.38
CA ARG A 39 14.23 -17.14 8.21
C ARG A 39 15.70 -17.56 8.12
N ARG A 40 16.57 -16.72 7.55
CA ARG A 40 18.01 -16.98 7.47
C ARG A 40 18.70 -16.73 8.82
N ALA A 41 18.32 -15.68 9.53
CA ALA A 41 18.84 -15.35 10.86
C ALA A 41 18.52 -16.46 11.87
N GLU A 42 17.29 -16.95 11.90
CA GLU A 42 16.85 -18.05 12.78
C GLU A 42 17.64 -19.34 12.57
N LYS A 43 18.04 -19.62 11.31
CA LYS A 43 18.92 -20.76 10.98
C LYS A 43 20.35 -20.55 11.47
N ALA A 44 20.82 -19.30 11.55
CA ALA A 44 22.17 -18.95 11.96
C ALA A 44 22.34 -18.89 13.50
N GLU A 45 21.28 -18.57 14.24
CA GLU A 45 21.29 -18.50 15.71
C GLU A 45 21.24 -19.88 16.39
N ASN A 46 20.71 -20.91 15.70
CA ASN A 46 20.44 -22.23 16.28
C ASN A 46 21.36 -23.42 15.91
N PRO A 47 22.58 -23.29 15.32
CA PRO A 47 23.39 -24.46 15.03
C PRO A 47 23.94 -25.14 16.29
N ILE A 48 24.27 -24.35 17.33
CA ILE A 48 24.92 -24.83 18.56
C ILE A 48 23.93 -25.50 19.52
N GLU A 49 22.69 -24.98 19.63
CA GLU A 49 21.64 -25.63 20.41
C GLU A 49 21.18 -26.96 19.79
N LYS A 50 21.28 -27.09 18.47
CA LYS A 50 20.88 -28.31 17.74
C LYS A 50 21.95 -29.40 17.75
N ASP A 51 23.22 -29.02 17.74
CA ASP A 51 24.34 -29.96 17.87
C ASP A 51 25.52 -29.31 18.63
N PRO A 52 25.64 -29.58 19.94
CA PRO A 52 26.74 -29.07 20.76
C PRO A 52 28.13 -29.54 20.29
N ALA A 53 28.23 -30.65 19.54
CA ALA A 53 29.51 -31.13 19.04
C ALA A 53 30.11 -30.20 17.96
N LEU A 54 29.28 -29.36 17.32
CA LEU A 54 29.73 -28.34 16.38
C LEU A 54 30.62 -27.28 17.02
N LEU A 55 30.58 -27.08 18.35
CA LEU A 55 31.48 -26.18 19.06
C LEU A 55 32.96 -26.53 18.87
N ASN A 56 33.28 -27.79 18.58
CA ASN A 56 34.64 -28.25 18.29
C ASN A 56 35.11 -27.90 16.88
N TYR A 57 34.20 -27.53 15.99
CA TYR A 57 34.47 -27.30 14.56
C TYR A 57 34.16 -25.87 14.11
N VAL A 58 33.47 -25.09 14.94
CA VAL A 58 32.94 -23.76 14.58
C VAL A 58 33.55 -22.67 15.46
N ASN A 59 34.10 -21.65 14.81
CA ASN A 59 34.59 -20.46 15.50
C ASN A 59 33.42 -19.57 15.95
N LEU A 60 33.17 -19.53 17.26
CA LEU A 60 32.11 -18.73 17.89
C LEU A 60 32.17 -17.24 17.52
N THR A 61 33.36 -16.66 17.39
CA THR A 61 33.51 -15.27 16.96
C THR A 61 32.96 -15.06 15.55
N THR A 62 33.10 -16.05 14.67
CA THR A 62 32.55 -15.98 13.31
C THR A 62 31.04 -16.10 13.32
N VAL A 63 30.47 -17.02 14.12
CA VAL A 63 29.02 -17.16 14.29
C VAL A 63 28.40 -15.86 14.82
N ASN A 64 28.97 -15.29 15.88
CA ASN A 64 28.50 -14.03 16.46
C ASN A 64 28.53 -12.88 15.46
N ARG A 65 29.56 -12.81 14.60
CA ARG A 65 29.63 -11.81 13.52
C ARG A 65 28.54 -12.02 12.47
N VAL A 66 28.25 -13.26 12.11
CA VAL A 66 27.17 -13.59 11.16
C VAL A 66 25.81 -13.22 11.74
N VAL A 67 25.54 -13.56 13.00
CA VAL A 67 24.31 -13.18 13.71
C VAL A 67 24.16 -11.66 13.75
N ALA A 68 25.20 -10.94 14.19
CA ALA A 68 25.17 -9.47 14.21
C ALA A 68 24.93 -8.85 12.82
N SER A 69 25.50 -9.43 11.76
CA SER A 69 25.25 -9.00 10.38
C SER A 69 23.80 -9.20 9.96
N PHE A 70 23.15 -10.29 10.39
CA PHE A 70 21.72 -10.50 10.14
C PHE A 70 20.87 -9.52 10.94
N SER A 71 21.16 -9.29 12.22
CA SER A 71 20.44 -8.31 13.04
C SER A 71 20.49 -6.91 12.42
N LEU A 72 21.67 -6.48 11.95
CA LEU A 72 21.83 -5.20 11.26
C LEU A 72 21.03 -5.15 9.94
N SER A 73 21.08 -6.23 9.14
CA SER A 73 20.33 -6.31 7.88
C SER A 73 18.81 -6.27 8.09
N ILE A 74 18.34 -6.93 9.15
CA ILE A 74 16.93 -6.91 9.58
C ILE A 74 16.55 -5.49 10.01
N ALA A 75 17.37 -4.83 10.84
CA ALA A 75 17.12 -3.46 11.28
C ALA A 75 16.99 -2.48 10.10
N ASN A 76 17.94 -2.53 9.15
CA ASN A 76 17.90 -1.69 7.95
C ASN A 76 16.67 -1.99 7.07
N SER A 77 16.26 -3.26 6.99
CA SER A 77 15.07 -3.65 6.21
C SER A 77 13.77 -3.19 6.88
N VAL A 78 13.73 -3.19 8.22
CA VAL A 78 12.62 -2.65 9.01
C VAL A 78 12.53 -1.13 8.84
N GLU A 79 13.65 -0.42 8.89
CA GLU A 79 13.70 1.03 8.65
C GLU A 79 13.18 1.38 7.26
N LYS A 80 13.69 0.70 6.22
CA LYS A 80 13.21 0.87 4.83
C LYS A 80 11.70 0.65 4.70
N LEU A 81 11.18 -0.43 5.29
CA LEU A 81 9.75 -0.72 5.27
C LEU A 81 8.93 0.34 6.02
N SER A 82 9.45 0.87 7.13
CA SER A 82 8.83 1.97 7.88
C SER A 82 8.78 3.27 7.07
N ASP A 83 9.84 3.58 6.32
CA ASP A 83 9.88 4.74 5.43
C ASP A 83 8.86 4.61 4.29
N GLU A 84 8.75 3.42 3.68
CA GLU A 84 7.76 3.13 2.64
C GLU A 84 6.32 3.26 3.16
N VAL A 85 6.03 2.80 4.38
CA VAL A 85 4.72 2.99 5.04
C VAL A 85 4.45 4.48 5.30
N SER A 86 5.46 5.24 5.72
CA SER A 86 5.31 6.68 5.93
C SER A 86 5.00 7.39 4.61
N GLN A 87 5.68 7.00 3.52
CA GLN A 87 5.40 7.49 2.18
C GLN A 87 3.97 7.12 1.76
N LEU A 88 3.50 5.92 2.08
CA LEU A 88 2.15 5.45 1.75
C LEU A 88 1.08 6.36 2.34
N PHE A 89 1.24 6.77 3.60
CA PHE A 89 0.33 7.73 4.23
C PHE A 89 0.35 9.08 3.51
N THR A 90 1.53 9.59 3.14
CA THR A 90 1.63 10.89 2.47
C THR A 90 1.02 10.89 1.07
N GLU A 91 1.25 9.84 0.28
CA GLU A 91 0.70 9.70 -1.07
C GLU A 91 -0.80 9.47 -1.03
N THR A 92 -1.29 8.62 -0.11
CA THR A 92 -2.72 8.40 0.10
C THR A 92 -3.43 9.69 0.50
N ALA A 93 -2.87 10.48 1.43
CA ALA A 93 -3.45 11.76 1.83
C ALA A 93 -3.47 12.78 0.68
N SER A 94 -2.44 12.80 -0.17
CA SER A 94 -2.40 13.63 -1.38
C SER A 94 -3.52 13.25 -2.35
N LEU A 95 -3.67 11.95 -2.60
CA LEU A 95 -4.70 11.41 -3.49
C LEU A 95 -6.12 11.67 -2.97
N LEU A 96 -6.37 11.49 -1.68
CA LEU A 96 -7.65 11.81 -1.04
C LEU A 96 -8.04 13.29 -1.25
N LYS A 97 -7.10 14.22 -1.11
CA LYS A 97 -7.34 15.65 -1.38
C LYS A 97 -7.69 15.92 -2.85
N LEU A 98 -7.08 15.20 -3.79
CA LEU A 98 -7.43 15.31 -5.20
C LEU A 98 -8.82 14.76 -5.49
N LEU A 99 -9.20 13.66 -4.84
CA LEU A 99 -10.55 13.10 -4.93
C LEU A 99 -11.59 14.04 -4.31
N ASP A 100 -11.29 14.69 -3.18
CA ASP A 100 -12.13 15.75 -2.60
C ASP A 100 -12.34 16.91 -3.57
N SER A 101 -11.25 17.41 -4.15
CA SER A 101 -11.30 18.49 -5.15
C SER A 101 -12.15 18.09 -6.37
N LEU A 102 -12.11 16.81 -6.77
CA LEU A 102 -12.89 16.31 -7.89
C LEU A 102 -14.37 16.21 -7.54
N THR A 103 -14.70 15.75 -6.33
CA THR A 103 -16.07 15.70 -5.82
C THR A 103 -16.68 17.10 -5.75
N GLU A 104 -15.93 18.10 -5.26
CA GLU A 104 -16.38 19.49 -5.21
C GLU A 104 -16.70 20.04 -6.61
N GLU A 105 -15.82 19.81 -7.59
CA GLU A 105 -16.04 20.22 -8.99
C GLU A 105 -17.27 19.53 -9.60
N LEU A 106 -17.48 18.24 -9.31
CA LEU A 106 -18.66 17.50 -9.76
C LEU A 106 -19.94 18.03 -9.13
N GLN A 107 -19.91 18.37 -7.84
CA GLN A 107 -21.04 18.96 -7.13
C GLN A 107 -21.39 20.33 -7.68
N GLU A 108 -20.41 21.20 -7.91
CA GLU A 108 -20.63 22.53 -8.52
C GLU A 108 -21.25 22.39 -9.91
N ALA A 109 -20.75 21.47 -10.73
CA ALA A 109 -21.32 21.21 -12.03
C ALA A 109 -22.75 20.66 -12.00
N CYS A 110 -23.04 19.80 -11.02
CA CYS A 110 -24.37 19.25 -10.79
C CYS A 110 -25.40 20.36 -10.50
N HIS A 111 -25.02 21.35 -9.68
CA HIS A 111 -25.85 22.53 -9.41
C HIS A 111 -26.07 23.39 -10.67
N ASN A 112 -25.04 23.52 -11.51
CA ASN A 112 -25.09 24.39 -12.69
C ASN A 112 -25.73 23.72 -13.93
N GLN A 113 -25.76 22.39 -14.01
CA GLN A 113 -26.23 21.63 -15.16
C GLN A 113 -27.21 20.52 -14.73
N ILE A 114 -28.39 20.91 -14.25
CA ILE A 114 -29.45 20.00 -13.75
C ILE A 114 -29.82 18.90 -14.76
N GLN A 115 -29.77 19.20 -16.05
CA GLN A 115 -30.03 18.23 -17.13
C GLN A 115 -29.09 17.01 -17.13
N ASN A 116 -27.90 17.13 -16.52
CA ASN A 116 -26.91 16.06 -16.39
C ASN A 116 -26.81 15.53 -14.94
N PHE A 117 -27.76 15.87 -14.06
CA PHE A 117 -27.74 15.55 -12.63
C PHE A 117 -27.48 14.06 -12.35
N LEU A 118 -28.17 13.16 -13.05
CA LEU A 118 -28.01 11.71 -12.85
C LEU A 118 -26.57 11.25 -13.09
N VAL A 119 -25.96 11.70 -14.19
CA VAL A 119 -24.59 11.32 -14.57
C VAL A 119 -23.58 11.86 -13.56
N PHE A 120 -23.74 13.10 -13.09
CA PHE A 120 -22.86 13.65 -12.05
C PHE A 120 -23.03 12.95 -10.71
N ASN A 121 -24.26 12.59 -10.34
CA ASN A 121 -24.51 11.87 -9.10
C ASN A 121 -23.89 10.46 -9.13
N GLU A 122 -24.00 9.75 -10.25
CA GLU A 122 -23.31 8.46 -10.46
C GLU A 122 -21.79 8.60 -10.36
N LEU A 123 -21.21 9.64 -10.99
CA LEU A 123 -19.78 9.94 -10.89
C LEU A 123 -19.34 10.23 -9.46
N ILE A 124 -20.12 11.00 -8.69
CA ILE A 124 -19.82 11.31 -7.28
C ILE A 124 -19.85 10.03 -6.44
N ILE A 125 -20.84 9.16 -6.65
CA ILE A 125 -20.93 7.87 -5.96
C ILE A 125 -19.69 7.02 -6.28
N ALA A 126 -19.32 6.92 -7.56
CA ALA A 126 -18.16 6.14 -7.98
C ALA A 126 -16.83 6.69 -7.41
N VAL A 127 -16.65 8.02 -7.35
CA VAL A 127 -15.49 8.66 -6.73
C VAL A 127 -15.44 8.39 -5.22
N ASN A 128 -16.59 8.39 -4.54
CA ASN A 128 -16.67 8.04 -3.12
C ASN A 128 -16.38 6.56 -2.88
N GLU A 129 -16.82 5.65 -3.74
CA GLU A 129 -16.48 4.23 -3.65
C GLU A 129 -14.97 4.01 -3.81
N VAL A 130 -14.34 4.66 -4.79
CA VAL A 130 -12.87 4.67 -4.96
C VAL A 130 -12.17 5.15 -3.68
N ARG A 131 -12.69 6.18 -3.02
CA ARG A 131 -12.13 6.72 -1.77
C ARG A 131 -12.20 5.70 -0.62
N GLU A 132 -13.34 5.06 -0.43
CA GLU A 132 -13.51 4.08 0.65
C GLU A 132 -12.60 2.86 0.43
N ILE A 133 -12.51 2.38 -0.81
CA ILE A 133 -11.64 1.24 -1.15
C ILE A 133 -10.16 1.63 -0.98
N LEU A 134 -9.77 2.86 -1.33
CA LEU A 134 -8.41 3.38 -1.13
C LEU A 134 -8.00 3.32 0.35
N ILE A 135 -8.88 3.76 1.25
CA ILE A 135 -8.63 3.77 2.69
C ILE A 135 -8.46 2.34 3.20
N GLN A 136 -9.34 1.43 2.78
CA GLN A 136 -9.26 0.02 3.16
C GLN A 136 -7.97 -0.64 2.66
N GLU A 137 -7.59 -0.39 1.41
CA GLU A 137 -6.37 -0.92 0.80
C GLU A 137 -5.10 -0.39 1.51
N MET A 138 -5.10 0.89 1.88
CA MET A 138 -4.06 1.50 2.70
C MET A 138 -3.99 0.89 4.10
N ASP A 139 -5.12 0.71 4.79
CA ASP A 139 -5.18 0.15 6.15
C ASP A 139 -4.65 -1.29 6.17
N LEU A 140 -5.07 -2.11 5.21
CA LEU A 140 -4.61 -3.49 5.08
C LEU A 140 -3.10 -3.55 4.81
N THR A 141 -2.60 -2.70 3.92
CA THR A 141 -1.16 -2.62 3.59
C THR A 141 -0.34 -2.18 4.80
N CYS A 142 -0.78 -1.12 5.48
CA CYS A 142 -0.11 -0.61 6.67
C CYS A 142 -0.08 -1.67 7.78
N TYR A 143 -1.20 -2.34 8.03
CA TYR A 143 -1.26 -3.37 9.03
C TYR A 143 -0.30 -4.53 8.69
N SER A 144 -0.31 -4.99 7.44
CA SER A 144 0.62 -6.04 6.98
C SER A 144 2.07 -5.63 7.21
N ALA A 145 2.46 -4.43 6.80
CA ALA A 145 3.81 -3.92 7.03
C ALA A 145 4.15 -3.86 8.53
N CYS A 146 3.25 -3.35 9.38
CA CYS A 146 3.45 -3.30 10.83
C CYS A 146 3.62 -4.70 11.45
N LEU A 147 2.84 -5.69 10.99
CA LEU A 147 2.97 -7.09 11.43
C LEU A 147 4.37 -7.63 11.11
N HIS A 148 4.93 -7.27 9.96
CA HIS A 148 6.29 -7.65 9.61
C HIS A 148 7.35 -6.78 10.29
N ILE A 149 7.11 -5.51 10.59
CA ILE A 149 8.05 -4.68 11.35
C ILE A 149 8.19 -5.23 12.78
N SER A 150 7.07 -5.43 13.48
CA SER A 150 7.04 -5.83 14.89
C SER A 150 6.00 -6.94 15.15
N PRO A 151 6.31 -8.21 14.80
CA PRO A 151 5.37 -9.32 14.91
C PRO A 151 4.80 -9.55 16.32
N THR A 152 5.55 -9.16 17.34
CA THR A 152 5.18 -9.36 18.75
C THR A 152 4.31 -8.24 19.33
N LEU A 153 4.23 -7.09 18.64
CA LEU A 153 3.49 -5.90 19.10
C LEU A 153 2.16 -5.73 18.38
N VAL A 154 1.94 -6.45 17.27
CA VAL A 154 0.71 -6.37 16.50
C VAL A 154 -0.28 -7.43 17.00
N PRO A 155 -1.51 -7.03 17.42
CA PRO A 155 -2.50 -7.97 17.93
C PRO A 155 -2.93 -8.95 16.84
N PRO A 156 -3.27 -10.21 17.18
CA PRO A 156 -3.75 -11.19 16.22
C PRO A 156 -5.02 -10.67 15.52
N VAL A 157 -5.06 -10.81 14.19
CA VAL A 157 -6.18 -10.39 13.35
C VAL A 157 -7.19 -11.51 13.14
N ALA A 158 -8.44 -11.11 12.88
CA ALA A 158 -9.48 -12.04 12.49
C ALA A 158 -9.16 -12.73 11.15
N PRO A 159 -9.63 -13.97 10.91
CA PRO A 159 -9.46 -14.67 9.64
C PRO A 159 -9.92 -13.87 8.40
N ALA A 160 -10.91 -13.00 8.56
CA ALA A 160 -11.38 -12.09 7.51
C ALA A 160 -10.28 -11.14 7.02
N PHE A 161 -9.35 -10.72 7.89
CA PHE A 161 -8.19 -9.92 7.51
C PHE A 161 -7.20 -10.72 6.67
N HIS A 162 -6.93 -11.97 7.05
CA HIS A 162 -6.06 -12.84 6.25
C HIS A 162 -6.63 -13.10 4.86
N LEU A 163 -7.95 -13.26 4.78
CA LEU A 163 -8.66 -13.35 3.52
C LEU A 163 -8.54 -12.05 2.71
N ALA A 164 -8.84 -10.89 3.31
CA ALA A 164 -8.75 -9.58 2.64
C ALA A 164 -7.31 -9.26 2.16
N SER A 165 -6.31 -9.51 2.99
CA SER A 165 -4.89 -9.34 2.62
C SER A 165 -4.45 -10.31 1.52
N SER A 166 -5.00 -11.52 1.46
CA SER A 166 -4.74 -12.44 0.34
C SER A 166 -5.32 -11.94 -1.00
N TYR A 167 -6.35 -11.11 -0.95
CA TYR A 167 -6.95 -10.45 -2.12
C TYR A 167 -6.25 -9.16 -2.53
N LEU A 168 -5.29 -8.65 -1.75
CA LEU A 168 -4.31 -7.67 -2.22
C LEU A 168 -3.37 -8.35 -3.23
N SER A 169 -3.94 -8.68 -4.39
CA SER A 169 -3.25 -9.21 -5.56
C SER A 169 -2.12 -8.27 -5.98
N GLU A 170 -1.24 -8.68 -6.89
CA GLU A 170 -0.11 -7.87 -7.40
C GLU A 170 -0.48 -6.45 -7.86
N ARG A 171 -1.76 -6.13 -8.02
CA ARG A 171 -2.28 -4.87 -8.52
C ARG A 171 -3.24 -4.23 -7.52
N SER A 172 -3.23 -2.89 -7.49
CA SER A 172 -4.17 -2.12 -6.67
C SER A 172 -5.60 -2.29 -7.18
N ILE A 173 -6.50 -2.66 -6.28
CA ILE A 173 -7.93 -2.78 -6.58
C ILE A 173 -8.47 -1.37 -6.88
N THR A 174 -8.12 -0.41 -6.02
CA THR A 174 -8.56 0.97 -6.14
C THR A 174 -8.14 1.58 -7.48
N PHE A 175 -6.89 1.37 -7.90
CA PHE A 175 -6.44 1.92 -9.18
C PHE A 175 -7.12 1.23 -10.37
N SER A 176 -7.39 -0.07 -10.28
CA SER A 176 -8.12 -0.79 -11.33
C SER A 176 -9.53 -0.22 -11.49
N LEU A 177 -10.26 -0.02 -10.39
CA LEU A 177 -11.57 0.63 -10.38
C LEU A 177 -11.51 2.04 -10.99
N TRP A 178 -10.52 2.84 -10.58
CA TRP A 178 -10.31 4.17 -11.13
C TRP A 178 -10.08 4.13 -12.66
N ARG A 179 -9.17 3.27 -13.12
CA ARG A 179 -8.76 3.21 -14.54
C ARG A 179 -9.87 2.66 -15.44
N GLU A 180 -10.56 1.63 -14.99
CA GLU A 180 -11.46 0.83 -15.83
C GLU A 180 -12.90 1.33 -15.80
N GLU A 181 -13.32 1.94 -14.70
CA GLU A 181 -14.71 2.35 -14.52
C GLU A 181 -14.83 3.87 -14.39
N VAL A 182 -14.13 4.49 -13.43
CA VAL A 182 -14.39 5.88 -13.04
C VAL A 182 -13.78 6.89 -14.01
N ALA A 183 -12.50 6.74 -14.38
CA ALA A 183 -11.82 7.65 -15.31
C ALA A 183 -12.49 7.70 -16.69
N PRO A 184 -12.93 6.57 -17.28
CA PRO A 184 -13.67 6.57 -18.55
C PRO A 184 -15.00 7.33 -18.49
N MET A 185 -15.72 7.32 -17.36
CA MET A 185 -16.99 8.06 -17.24
C MET A 185 -16.82 9.58 -17.47
N PHE A 186 -15.67 10.15 -17.11
CA PHE A 186 -15.36 11.57 -17.39
C PHE A 186 -15.18 11.88 -18.88
N SER A 187 -14.84 10.90 -19.70
CA SER A 187 -14.72 11.05 -21.16
C SER A 187 -16.08 11.02 -21.85
N VAL A 188 -17.04 10.27 -21.28
CA VAL A 188 -18.43 10.16 -21.77
C VAL A 188 -19.25 11.36 -21.33
N CYS A 189 -18.93 11.93 -20.17
CA CYS A 189 -19.57 13.13 -19.64
C CYS A 189 -19.12 14.39 -20.41
N LYS A 190 -19.80 14.69 -21.52
CA LYS A 190 -19.66 15.96 -22.26
C LYS A 190 -20.30 17.08 -21.45
N MET A 191 -19.45 17.83 -20.75
CA MET A 191 -19.76 19.12 -20.14
C MET A 191 -19.44 20.26 -21.09
#